data_AF-A0A024VAK4-F1
#
_entry.id   AF-A0A024VAK4-F1
#
_cell.length_a   1.000
_cell.length_b   1.000
_cell.length_c   1.000
_cell.angle_alpha   90.00
_cell.angle_beta   90.00
_cell.angle_gamma   90.00
#
_symmetry.space_group_name_H-M   'P 1'
#
loop_
_entity.id
_entity.type
_entity.pdbx_description
1 polymer ?
#
loop_
_entity_poly.entity_id
_entity_poly.type
_entity_poly.pdbx_seq_one_letter_code
_entity_poly.pdbx_strand_id
1 'polypeptide(L)'
;MQQFHDRTTQRFQEYDERLQERRQICKDTCDKEIQKIILKDKIEKELTEKFATLQTDIHSYDIPTCICEKSLAEKAEKGCLRCGSILGAAMPEVASIGGGLLYALNQWSITATAAAKTAAVTEATALATQAGVDALVSKLKELLITWSDALDLSPIVNESNFNCASSLIKTAEKLFGKACITDAKQQRMSAFCINSIYYDGEYNIKNFGKVGADVYNATYTSQKGTLEAAKVGAVKATYGSYEVAIIASIVAIVVIVLIMVIIYLILRYRRKKKMKKKLQYIKLLEE
;
A
#
# COMPACT_ATOMS: atom_id res chain seq x y z
N MET A 1 0.83 51.00 -63.36
CA MET A 1 -0.36 50.80 -62.49
C MET A 1 -0.61 49.33 -62.14
N GLN A 2 -0.48 48.37 -63.06
CA GLN A 2 -0.71 46.93 -62.77
C GLN A 2 0.12 46.36 -61.61
N GLN A 3 1.41 46.70 -61.53
CA GLN A 3 2.32 46.16 -60.50
C GLN A 3 1.96 46.56 -59.05
N PHE A 4 1.22 47.66 -58.87
CA PHE A 4 0.71 48.08 -57.55
C PHE A 4 -0.57 47.32 -57.17
N HIS A 5 -1.39 46.95 -58.16
CA HIS A 5 -2.57 46.12 -57.91
C HIS A 5 -2.18 44.68 -57.57
N ASP A 6 -1.25 44.08 -58.28
CA ASP A 6 -0.82 42.70 -57.99
C ASP A 6 -0.21 42.58 -56.58
N ARG A 7 0.59 43.57 -56.18
CA ARG A 7 1.24 43.61 -54.86
C ARG A 7 0.28 43.96 -53.71
N THR A 8 -0.87 44.56 -53.99
CA THR A 8 -1.93 44.78 -53.00
C THR A 8 -2.80 43.54 -52.86
N THR A 9 -3.20 42.91 -53.97
CA THR A 9 -3.96 41.65 -53.98
C THR A 9 -3.24 40.53 -53.23
N GLN A 10 -1.93 40.38 -53.45
CA GLN A 10 -1.14 39.35 -52.79
C GLN A 10 -1.07 39.54 -51.26
N ARG A 11 -0.99 40.79 -50.79
CA ARG A 11 -1.03 41.10 -49.35
C ARG A 11 -2.40 40.88 -48.72
N PHE A 12 -3.49 41.06 -49.47
CA PHE A 12 -4.83 40.74 -48.97
C PHE A 12 -5.01 39.23 -48.83
N GLN A 13 -4.52 38.43 -49.78
CA GLN A 13 -4.55 36.97 -49.70
C GLN A 13 -3.74 36.43 -48.51
N GLU A 14 -2.50 36.91 -48.31
CA GLU A 14 -1.68 36.56 -47.14
C GLU A 14 -2.29 37.03 -45.80
N TYR A 15 -3.10 38.10 -45.82
CA TYR A 15 -3.79 38.56 -44.62
C TYR A 15 -4.99 37.67 -44.30
N ASP A 16 -5.77 37.26 -45.31
CA ASP A 16 -6.92 36.37 -45.16
C ASP A 16 -6.52 34.94 -44.75
N GLU A 17 -5.43 34.40 -45.31
CA GLU A 17 -4.92 33.08 -44.94
C GLU A 17 -4.48 33.03 -43.47
N ARG A 18 -3.73 34.05 -43.01
CA ARG A 18 -3.35 34.17 -41.59
C ARG A 18 -4.56 34.38 -40.69
N LEU A 19 -5.60 35.08 -41.16
CA LEU A 19 -6.83 35.27 -40.41
C LEU A 19 -7.59 33.94 -40.26
N GLN A 20 -7.65 33.12 -41.31
CA GLN A 20 -8.27 31.80 -41.28
C GLN A 20 -7.52 30.84 -40.35
N GLU A 21 -6.19 30.77 -40.44
CA GLU A 21 -5.37 29.91 -39.59
C GLU A 21 -5.56 30.25 -38.10
N ARG A 22 -5.54 31.54 -37.75
CA ARG A 22 -5.78 32.02 -36.37
C ARG A 22 -7.19 31.66 -35.88
N ARG A 23 -8.20 31.73 -36.75
CA ARG A 23 -9.57 31.32 -36.41
C ARG A 23 -9.68 29.82 -36.18
N GLN A 24 -8.96 29.01 -36.94
CA GLN A 24 -8.94 27.55 -36.78
C GLN A 24 -8.33 27.15 -35.44
N ILE A 25 -7.18 27.73 -35.09
CA ILE A 25 -6.50 27.49 -33.81
C ILE A 25 -7.38 27.88 -32.62
N CYS A 26 -8.08 29.02 -32.70
CA CYS A 26 -9.02 29.43 -31.66
C CYS A 26 -10.21 28.47 -31.52
N LYS A 27 -10.77 27.96 -32.63
CA LYS A 27 -11.84 26.95 -32.59
C LYS A 27 -11.37 25.65 -31.94
N ASP A 28 -10.22 25.13 -32.37
CA ASP A 28 -9.68 23.86 -31.83
C ASP A 28 -9.33 23.97 -30.33
N THR A 29 -8.86 25.15 -29.90
CA THR A 29 -8.59 25.42 -28.48
C THR A 29 -9.88 25.49 -27.67
N CYS A 30 -10.90 26.17 -28.21
CA CYS A 30 -12.20 26.29 -27.56
C CYS A 30 -12.91 24.92 -27.47
N ASP A 31 -12.89 24.10 -28.52
CA ASP A 31 -13.48 22.76 -28.52
C ASP A 31 -12.78 21.83 -27.51
N LYS A 32 -11.44 21.91 -27.39
CA LYS A 32 -10.68 21.17 -26.37
C LYS A 32 -11.04 21.60 -24.94
N GLU A 33 -11.24 22.89 -24.71
CA GLU A 33 -11.64 23.41 -23.40
C GLU A 33 -13.10 23.05 -23.06
N ILE A 34 -14.01 23.13 -24.03
CA ILE A 34 -15.41 22.70 -23.88
C ILE A 34 -15.47 21.19 -23.57
N GLN A 35 -14.69 20.35 -24.26
CA GLN A 35 -14.65 18.92 -23.93
C GLN A 35 -14.11 18.67 -22.51
N LYS A 36 -13.10 19.42 -22.06
CA LYS A 36 -12.62 19.33 -20.67
C LYS A 36 -13.68 19.77 -19.66
N ILE A 37 -14.45 20.83 -19.96
CA ILE A 37 -15.54 21.31 -19.09
C ILE A 37 -16.64 20.26 -19.02
N ILE A 38 -17.07 19.66 -20.14
CA ILE A 38 -18.08 18.61 -20.16
C ILE A 38 -17.63 17.37 -19.37
N LEU A 39 -16.37 16.95 -19.53
CA LEU A 39 -15.82 15.80 -18.81
C LEU A 39 -15.73 16.07 -17.29
N LYS A 40 -15.41 17.31 -16.92
CA LYS A 40 -15.37 17.75 -15.52
C LYS A 40 -16.77 17.82 -14.91
N ASP A 41 -17.74 18.41 -15.60
CA ASP A 41 -19.14 18.45 -15.19
C ASP A 41 -19.72 17.04 -15.02
N LYS A 42 -19.35 16.10 -15.89
CA LYS A 42 -19.80 14.71 -15.80
C LYS A 42 -19.27 14.01 -14.54
N ILE A 43 -18.00 14.24 -14.19
CA ILE A 43 -17.39 13.72 -12.96
C ILE A 43 -18.01 14.41 -11.73
N GLU A 44 -18.18 15.74 -11.76
CA GLU A 44 -18.81 16.49 -10.66
C GLU A 44 -20.27 16.06 -10.44
N LYS A 45 -21.01 15.73 -11.51
CA LYS A 45 -22.37 15.21 -11.43
C LYS A 45 -22.43 13.80 -10.84
N GLU A 46 -21.54 12.90 -11.26
CA GLU A 46 -21.44 11.56 -10.66
C GLU A 46 -21.02 11.63 -9.18
N LEU A 47 -20.12 12.54 -8.82
CA LEU A 47 -19.69 12.73 -7.44
C LEU A 47 -20.83 13.29 -6.58
N THR A 48 -21.54 14.31 -7.07
CA THR A 48 -22.66 14.93 -6.34
C THR A 48 -23.83 13.98 -6.18
N GLU A 49 -24.16 13.15 -7.18
CA GLU A 49 -25.19 12.11 -7.04
C GLU A 49 -24.79 11.07 -5.98
N LYS A 50 -23.53 10.61 -5.96
CA LYS A 50 -23.05 9.68 -4.92
C LYS A 50 -23.01 10.31 -3.53
N PHE A 51 -22.63 11.58 -3.41
CA PHE A 51 -22.67 12.29 -2.13
C PHE A 51 -24.10 12.58 -1.67
N ALA A 52 -25.03 12.90 -2.56
CA ALA A 52 -26.44 13.13 -2.23
C ALA A 52 -27.13 11.85 -1.74
N THR A 53 -26.78 10.68 -2.30
CA THR A 53 -27.29 9.39 -1.79
C THR A 53 -26.76 9.02 -0.39
N LEU A 54 -25.69 9.67 0.08
CA LEU A 54 -25.13 9.49 1.44
C LEU A 54 -25.63 10.55 2.45
N GLN A 55 -26.34 11.59 2.00
CA GLN A 55 -26.73 12.75 2.81
C GLN A 55 -28.26 12.95 2.91
N THR A 56 -29.04 11.88 2.84
CA THR A 56 -30.47 11.93 3.22
C THR A 56 -30.64 11.87 4.72
N ASP A 57 -30.00 12.79 5.45
CA ASP A 57 -30.45 13.22 6.77
C ASP A 57 -29.81 14.57 7.06
N ILE A 58 -30.67 15.59 7.10
CA ILE A 58 -30.50 16.98 7.56
C ILE A 58 -31.03 17.94 6.48
N HIS A 59 -32.33 18.23 6.57
CA HIS A 59 -33.00 19.24 5.76
C HIS A 59 -32.57 20.66 6.19
N SER A 60 -31.82 21.33 5.32
CA SER A 60 -31.50 22.77 5.39
C SER A 60 -32.64 23.60 4.76
N TYR A 61 -33.79 23.67 5.43
CA TYR A 61 -34.91 24.53 4.99
C TYR A 61 -35.10 25.80 5.82
N ASP A 62 -34.25 26.06 6.81
CA ASP A 62 -34.27 27.31 7.55
C ASP A 62 -33.01 28.11 7.24
N ILE A 63 -33.10 29.08 6.32
CA ILE A 63 -32.66 30.47 6.55
C ILE A 63 -33.05 31.33 5.33
N PRO A 64 -33.71 32.49 5.54
CA PRO A 64 -34.41 33.22 4.49
C PRO A 64 -33.50 34.20 3.73
N THR A 65 -34.05 34.62 2.59
CA THR A 65 -33.58 35.58 1.59
C THR A 65 -33.06 36.94 2.11
N CYS A 66 -31.86 37.29 1.64
CA CYS A 66 -31.30 38.61 1.26
C CYS A 66 -31.88 39.91 1.84
N ILE A 67 -31.01 40.75 2.44
CA ILE A 67 -30.89 42.21 2.14
C ILE A 67 -29.41 42.61 2.26
N CYS A 68 -28.84 43.19 1.19
CA CYS A 68 -27.52 43.83 1.18
C CYS A 68 -27.68 45.34 1.29
N GLU A 69 -27.21 45.95 2.38
CA GLU A 69 -26.73 47.34 2.29
C GLU A 69 -25.55 47.62 3.24
N LYS A 70 -24.47 48.11 2.62
CA LYS A 70 -23.22 48.67 3.18
C LYS A 70 -22.29 47.75 4.00
N SER A 71 -21.01 47.76 3.61
CA SER A 71 -19.78 47.35 4.36
C SER A 71 -19.16 45.95 4.17
N LEU A 72 -19.40 45.23 3.08
CA LEU A 72 -18.79 43.90 2.84
C LEU A 72 -17.24 43.86 2.98
N ALA A 73 -16.52 44.95 2.66
CA ALA A 73 -15.06 44.98 2.77
C ALA A 73 -14.52 45.23 4.19
N GLU A 74 -15.27 45.95 5.03
CA GLU A 74 -14.88 46.29 6.42
C GLU A 74 -15.31 45.17 7.38
N LYS A 75 -16.45 44.51 7.12
CA LYS A 75 -16.84 43.27 7.80
C LYS A 75 -15.96 42.07 7.44
N ALA A 76 -15.47 41.96 6.21
CA ALA A 76 -14.55 40.88 5.82
C ALA A 76 -13.18 40.98 6.52
N GLU A 77 -12.71 42.19 6.86
CA GLU A 77 -11.42 42.38 7.55
C GLU A 77 -11.52 42.07 9.05
N LYS A 78 -12.63 42.47 9.71
CA LYS A 78 -12.94 42.05 11.09
C LYS A 78 -13.33 40.57 11.18
N GLY A 79 -13.98 40.04 10.15
CA GLY A 79 -14.32 38.62 9.99
C GLY A 79 -13.10 37.75 9.75
N CYS A 80 -12.12 38.18 8.95
CA CYS A 80 -10.88 37.45 8.70
C CYS A 80 -9.91 37.49 9.90
N LEU A 81 -9.88 38.57 10.69
CA LEU A 81 -9.15 38.60 11.97
C LEU A 81 -9.81 37.67 13.02
N ARG A 82 -11.15 37.59 13.04
CA ARG A 82 -11.87 36.61 13.88
C ARG A 82 -11.75 35.18 13.35
N CYS A 83 -11.75 34.94 12.03
CA CYS A 83 -11.51 33.62 11.43
C CYS A 83 -10.04 33.19 11.55
N GLY A 84 -9.07 34.11 11.56
CA GLY A 84 -7.69 33.81 11.92
C GLY A 84 -7.52 33.45 13.40
N SER A 85 -8.37 34.00 14.27
CA SER A 85 -8.46 33.61 15.69
C SER A 85 -9.11 32.23 15.85
N ILE A 86 -10.13 31.91 15.04
CA ILE A 86 -10.77 30.59 15.03
C ILE A 86 -9.88 29.54 14.37
N LEU A 87 -9.12 29.87 13.32
CA LEU A 87 -8.10 28.98 12.74
C LEU A 87 -6.91 28.79 13.68
N GLY A 88 -6.57 29.78 14.51
CA GLY A 88 -5.61 29.64 15.60
C GLY A 88 -6.13 28.81 16.79
N ALA A 89 -7.45 28.76 17.01
CA ALA A 89 -8.09 28.00 18.09
C ALA A 89 -8.58 26.60 17.66
N ALA A 90 -8.86 26.38 16.37
CA ALA A 90 -9.24 25.11 15.74
C ALA A 90 -8.05 24.43 15.02
N MET A 91 -6.86 25.00 15.12
CA MET A 91 -5.61 24.31 14.76
C MET A 91 -5.44 22.95 15.44
N PRO A 92 -5.94 22.67 16.67
CA PRO A 92 -5.87 21.34 17.26
C PRO A 92 -6.61 20.27 16.45
N GLU A 93 -7.72 20.61 15.76
CA GLU A 93 -8.54 19.62 15.05
C GLU A 93 -8.03 19.34 13.62
N VAL A 94 -7.49 20.33 12.93
CA VAL A 94 -6.85 20.09 11.61
C VAL A 94 -5.45 19.47 11.77
N ALA A 95 -4.76 19.76 12.88
CA ALA A 95 -3.53 19.06 13.27
C ALA A 95 -3.82 17.63 13.80
N SER A 96 -4.98 17.37 14.41
CA SER A 96 -5.34 16.03 14.89
C SER A 96 -5.72 15.08 13.76
N ILE A 97 -6.31 15.58 12.66
CA ILE A 97 -6.61 14.72 11.49
C ILE A 97 -5.31 14.25 10.84
N GLY A 98 -4.32 15.12 10.65
CA GLY A 98 -3.01 14.75 10.10
C GLY A 98 -2.18 13.87 11.05
N GLY A 99 -2.08 14.25 12.33
CA GLY A 99 -1.30 13.51 13.32
C GLY A 99 -1.92 12.17 13.74
N GLY A 100 -3.26 12.10 13.82
CA GLY A 100 -3.99 10.88 14.15
C GLY A 100 -3.92 9.83 13.05
N LEU A 101 -4.03 10.25 11.78
CA LEU A 101 -3.83 9.35 10.63
C LEU A 101 -2.38 8.84 10.55
N LEU A 102 -1.39 9.70 10.79
CA LEU A 102 0.02 9.29 10.82
C LEU A 102 0.30 8.30 11.97
N TYR A 103 -0.25 8.55 13.15
CA TYR A 103 -0.12 7.66 14.30
C TYR A 103 -0.78 6.30 14.04
N ALA A 104 -1.98 6.29 13.46
CA ALA A 104 -2.68 5.06 13.08
C ALA A 104 -1.91 4.27 12.01
N LEU A 105 -1.32 4.94 11.01
CA LEU A 105 -0.48 4.29 9.99
C LEU A 105 0.81 3.70 10.57
N ASN A 106 1.44 4.38 11.52
CA ASN A 106 2.61 3.86 12.23
C ASN A 106 2.27 2.60 13.05
N GLN A 107 1.15 2.62 13.77
CA GLN A 107 0.66 1.45 14.51
C GLN A 107 0.29 0.30 13.56
N TRP A 108 -0.35 0.62 12.43
CA TRP A 108 -0.64 -0.37 11.40
C TRP A 108 0.63 -0.99 10.83
N SER A 109 1.66 -0.18 10.53
CA SER A 109 2.95 -0.68 10.03
C SER A 109 3.62 -1.64 11.02
N ILE A 110 3.60 -1.32 12.32
CA ILE A 110 4.15 -2.19 13.37
C ILE A 110 3.37 -3.51 13.47
N THR A 111 2.04 -3.45 13.51
CA THR A 111 1.19 -4.64 13.63
C THR A 111 1.23 -5.51 12.37
N ALA A 112 1.23 -4.90 11.19
CA ALA A 112 1.35 -5.58 9.91
C ALA A 112 2.73 -6.24 9.73
N THR A 113 3.81 -5.59 10.14
CA THR A 113 5.15 -6.20 10.11
C THR A 113 5.29 -7.37 11.09
N ALA A 114 4.66 -7.28 12.28
CA ALA A 114 4.61 -8.39 13.21
C ALA A 114 3.82 -9.58 12.62
N ALA A 115 2.65 -9.33 12.04
CA ALA A 115 1.84 -10.35 11.37
C ALA A 115 2.55 -10.96 10.14
N ALA A 116 3.30 -10.14 9.39
CA ALA A 116 4.10 -10.62 8.27
C ALA A 116 5.21 -11.56 8.72
N LYS A 117 5.91 -11.25 9.82
CA LYS A 117 6.94 -12.11 10.40
C LYS A 117 6.37 -13.42 10.92
N THR A 118 5.24 -13.38 11.63
CA THR A 118 4.60 -14.62 12.11
C THR A 118 4.16 -15.49 10.93
N ALA A 119 3.54 -14.90 9.91
CA ALA A 119 3.14 -15.62 8.70
C ALA A 119 4.33 -16.16 7.90
N ALA A 120 5.49 -15.50 7.92
CA ALA A 120 6.72 -15.99 7.30
C ALA A 120 7.28 -17.19 8.07
N VAL A 121 7.32 -17.11 9.40
CA VAL A 121 7.78 -18.22 10.25
C VAL A 121 6.89 -19.44 10.08
N THR A 122 5.57 -19.29 10.08
CA THR A 122 4.64 -20.43 9.93
C THR A 122 4.81 -21.14 8.59
N GLU A 123 5.00 -20.38 7.51
CA GLU A 123 5.21 -20.93 6.17
C GLU A 123 6.60 -21.59 6.06
N ALA A 124 7.63 -20.96 6.61
CA ALA A 124 8.98 -21.54 6.67
C ALA A 124 9.00 -22.85 7.48
N THR A 125 8.27 -22.92 8.60
CA THR A 125 8.16 -24.17 9.37
C THR A 125 7.44 -25.26 8.60
N ALA A 126 6.37 -24.94 7.87
CA ALA A 126 5.64 -25.95 7.09
C ALA A 126 6.52 -26.53 5.97
N LEU A 127 7.20 -25.67 5.21
CA LEU A 127 8.14 -26.08 4.15
C LEU A 127 9.32 -26.90 4.71
N ALA A 128 9.87 -26.48 5.84
CA ALA A 128 10.97 -27.19 6.48
C ALA A 128 10.55 -28.57 7.01
N THR A 129 9.36 -28.67 7.61
CA THR A 129 8.79 -29.95 8.07
C THR A 129 8.61 -30.90 6.90
N GLN A 130 8.03 -30.42 5.80
CA GLN A 130 7.86 -31.23 4.60
C GLN A 130 9.20 -31.74 4.05
N ALA A 131 10.20 -30.85 3.91
CA ALA A 131 11.52 -31.23 3.44
C ALA A 131 12.22 -32.25 4.37
N GLY A 132 12.07 -32.10 5.69
CA GLY A 132 12.62 -33.04 6.67
C GLY A 132 11.95 -34.42 6.60
N VAL A 133 10.63 -34.47 6.41
CA VAL A 133 9.87 -35.71 6.20
C VAL A 133 10.28 -36.38 4.90
N ASP A 134 10.34 -35.64 3.79
CA ASP A 134 10.70 -36.18 2.46
C ASP A 134 12.12 -36.76 2.43
N ALA A 135 13.07 -36.12 3.12
CA ALA A 135 14.44 -36.61 3.27
C ALA A 135 14.48 -37.95 4.02
N LEU A 136 13.71 -38.08 5.10
CA LEU A 136 13.60 -39.33 5.85
C LEU A 136 12.94 -40.44 5.05
N VAL A 137 11.83 -40.14 4.37
CA VAL A 137 11.15 -41.12 3.51
C VAL A 137 12.09 -41.62 2.40
N SER A 138 12.92 -40.73 1.84
CA SER A 138 13.93 -41.11 0.85
C SER A 138 15.00 -42.05 1.43
N LYS A 139 15.48 -41.78 2.65
CA LYS A 139 16.42 -42.66 3.35
C LYS A 139 15.81 -44.02 3.72
N LEU A 140 14.54 -44.05 4.12
CA LEU A 140 13.83 -45.30 4.39
C LEU A 140 13.61 -46.12 3.12
N LYS A 141 13.37 -45.49 1.97
CA LYS A 141 13.30 -46.18 0.67
C LYS A 141 14.65 -46.79 0.27
N GLU A 142 15.75 -46.08 0.50
CA GLU A 142 17.11 -46.59 0.28
C GLU A 142 17.40 -47.82 1.15
N LEU A 143 16.96 -47.78 2.41
CA LEU A 143 17.03 -48.92 3.33
C LEU A 143 16.20 -50.10 2.80
N LEU A 144 14.98 -49.87 2.33
CA LEU A 144 14.08 -50.90 1.81
C LEU A 144 14.69 -51.65 0.61
N ILE A 145 15.33 -50.92 -0.32
CA ILE A 145 16.03 -51.51 -1.47
C ILE A 145 17.18 -52.41 -1.03
N THR A 146 17.91 -52.01 0.01
CA THR A 146 19.05 -52.77 0.56
C THR A 146 18.62 -54.13 1.13
N TRP A 147 17.43 -54.22 1.73
CA TRP A 147 16.97 -55.42 2.44
C TRP A 147 15.92 -56.24 1.68
N SER A 148 15.49 -55.81 0.49
CA SER A 148 14.61 -56.56 -0.44
C SER A 148 13.26 -57.01 0.15
N ASP A 149 12.81 -56.44 1.25
CA ASP A 149 11.50 -56.73 1.84
C ASP A 149 10.45 -55.76 1.28
N ALA A 150 9.30 -56.30 0.86
CA ALA A 150 8.16 -55.56 0.30
C ALA A 150 7.37 -54.75 1.36
N LEU A 151 8.06 -54.21 2.36
CA LEU A 151 7.48 -53.60 3.55
C LEU A 151 7.56 -52.08 3.45
N ASP A 152 6.44 -51.41 3.17
CA ASP A 152 6.42 -49.94 3.09
C ASP A 152 6.77 -49.32 4.46
N LEU A 153 7.94 -48.68 4.54
CA LEU A 153 8.48 -48.02 5.74
C LEU A 153 8.02 -46.55 5.86
N SER A 154 7.34 -46.01 4.85
CA SER A 154 6.80 -44.64 4.86
C SER A 154 5.95 -44.31 6.10
N PRO A 155 5.12 -45.22 6.66
CA PRO A 155 4.29 -44.93 7.84
C PRO A 155 5.07 -44.67 9.14
N ILE A 156 6.38 -44.92 9.17
CA ILE A 156 7.23 -44.64 10.34
C ILE A 156 7.37 -43.13 10.55
N VAL A 157 7.38 -42.35 9.47
CA VAL A 157 7.64 -40.91 9.52
C VAL A 157 6.33 -40.15 9.53
N ASN A 158 6.22 -39.19 10.43
CA ASN A 158 5.15 -38.22 10.48
C ASN A 158 5.72 -36.83 10.79
N GLU A 159 4.88 -35.81 10.61
CA GLU A 159 5.24 -34.41 10.85
C GLU A 159 5.68 -34.12 12.30
N SER A 160 5.38 -35.00 13.25
CA SER A 160 5.72 -34.82 14.68
C SER A 160 6.97 -35.58 15.14
N ASN A 161 7.49 -36.52 14.35
CA ASN A 161 8.58 -37.40 14.75
C ASN A 161 9.83 -37.32 13.86
N PHE A 162 9.76 -36.64 12.71
CA PHE A 162 10.86 -36.56 11.75
C PHE A 162 12.17 -35.97 12.31
N ASN A 163 12.09 -35.15 13.36
CA ASN A 163 13.23 -34.52 14.00
C ASN A 163 13.71 -35.26 15.27
N CYS A 164 13.06 -36.37 15.64
CA CYS A 164 13.30 -37.06 16.90
C CYS A 164 13.60 -38.55 16.68
N ALA A 165 14.88 -38.90 16.80
CA ALA A 165 15.37 -40.26 16.64
C ALA A 165 14.67 -41.28 17.57
N SER A 166 14.41 -40.89 18.83
CA SER A 166 13.73 -41.76 19.81
C SER A 166 12.24 -41.99 19.47
N SER A 167 11.56 -40.98 18.93
CA SER A 167 10.17 -41.09 18.48
C SER A 167 10.05 -41.98 17.24
N LEU A 168 10.99 -41.85 16.29
CA LEU A 168 11.05 -42.71 15.11
C LEU A 168 11.21 -44.18 15.48
N ILE A 169 12.11 -44.50 16.41
CA ILE A 169 12.30 -45.87 16.90
C ILE A 169 11.03 -46.40 17.56
N LYS A 170 10.40 -45.64 18.46
CA LYS A 170 9.14 -46.06 19.11
C LYS A 170 8.02 -46.31 18.11
N THR A 171 7.90 -45.47 17.08
CA THR A 171 6.92 -45.66 16.01
C THR A 171 7.25 -46.92 15.19
N ALA A 172 8.52 -47.14 14.85
CA ALA A 172 8.98 -48.33 14.14
C ALA A 172 8.74 -49.62 14.96
N GLU A 173 9.07 -49.63 16.26
CA GLU A 173 8.80 -50.74 17.17
C GLU A 173 7.29 -51.04 17.27
N LYS A 174 6.45 -50.01 17.34
CA LYS A 174 5.00 -50.18 17.42
C LYS A 174 4.42 -50.79 16.13
N LEU A 175 4.88 -50.30 14.97
CA LEU A 175 4.37 -50.74 13.67
C LEU A 175 4.91 -52.11 13.27
N PHE A 176 6.21 -52.34 13.49
CA PHE A 176 6.90 -53.51 12.96
C PHE A 176 7.34 -54.50 14.02
N GLY A 177 7.34 -54.18 15.31
CA GLY A 177 7.87 -55.06 16.37
C GLY A 177 7.29 -56.48 16.37
N LYS A 178 6.00 -56.65 16.02
CA LYS A 178 5.38 -57.99 15.85
C LYS A 178 5.71 -58.64 14.49
N ALA A 179 5.77 -57.84 13.43
CA ALA A 179 6.13 -58.29 12.08
C ALA A 179 7.62 -58.68 11.98
N CYS A 180 8.45 -58.16 12.88
CA CYS A 180 9.87 -58.45 12.99
C CYS A 180 10.17 -59.87 13.51
N ILE A 181 9.19 -60.60 14.06
CA ILE A 181 9.40 -61.93 14.64
C ILE A 181 9.18 -62.99 13.55
N THR A 182 10.27 -63.61 13.07
CA THR A 182 10.23 -64.64 12.02
C THR A 182 9.99 -66.05 12.58
N ASP A 183 10.33 -66.30 13.85
CA ASP A 183 9.99 -67.54 14.57
C ASP A 183 9.51 -67.21 15.98
N ALA A 184 8.19 -67.35 16.21
CA ALA A 184 7.56 -67.06 17.48
C ALA A 184 7.97 -68.02 18.62
N LYS A 185 8.47 -69.22 18.30
CA LYS A 185 8.90 -70.21 19.31
C LYS A 185 10.34 -69.96 19.79
N GLN A 186 11.19 -69.43 18.92
CA GLN A 186 12.61 -69.13 19.23
C GLN A 186 12.89 -67.64 19.44
N GLN A 187 11.86 -66.78 19.34
CA GLN A 187 11.99 -65.31 19.33
C GLN A 187 13.02 -64.80 18.30
N ARG A 188 13.19 -65.50 17.17
CA ARG A 188 14.11 -65.05 16.12
C ARG A 188 13.51 -63.86 15.40
N MET A 189 14.28 -62.78 15.32
CA MET A 189 13.92 -61.57 14.60
C MET A 189 14.50 -61.56 13.19
N SER A 190 13.84 -60.83 12.28
CA SER A 190 14.37 -60.58 10.94
C SER A 190 15.70 -59.82 11.01
N ALA A 191 16.61 -60.15 10.09
CA ALA A 191 17.89 -59.45 9.96
C ALA A 191 17.71 -57.94 9.74
N PHE A 192 16.63 -57.56 9.05
CA PHE A 192 16.20 -56.17 8.90
C PHE A 192 15.99 -55.51 10.27
N CYS A 193 15.10 -56.04 11.12
CA CYS A 193 14.77 -55.40 12.39
C CYS A 193 15.93 -55.38 13.37
N ILE A 194 16.76 -56.43 13.38
CA ILE A 194 17.98 -56.46 14.19
C ILE A 194 18.87 -55.27 13.82
N ASN A 195 19.13 -55.03 12.54
CA ASN A 195 20.05 -53.98 12.11
C ASN A 195 19.43 -52.57 12.05
N SER A 196 18.12 -52.45 11.81
CA SER A 196 17.46 -51.14 11.63
C SER A 196 16.84 -50.57 12.90
N ILE A 197 16.42 -51.42 13.85
CA ILE A 197 15.71 -50.98 15.07
C ILE A 197 16.59 -51.18 16.31
N TYR A 198 17.22 -52.35 16.48
CA TYR A 198 17.81 -52.75 17.77
C TYR A 198 19.34 -52.61 17.85
N TYR A 199 20.06 -52.81 16.75
CA TYR A 199 21.52 -52.71 16.72
C TYR A 199 21.97 -51.31 16.30
N ASP A 200 22.88 -50.69 17.04
CA ASP A 200 23.41 -49.35 16.73
C ASP A 200 24.50 -49.46 15.65
N GLY A 201 24.07 -49.44 14.39
CA GLY A 201 24.92 -49.51 13.19
C GLY A 201 24.48 -48.52 12.12
N GLU A 202 25.15 -48.51 10.97
CA GLU A 202 24.91 -47.56 9.87
C GLU A 202 23.45 -47.52 9.40
N TYR A 203 22.76 -48.67 9.44
CA TYR A 203 21.37 -48.85 9.01
C TYR A 203 20.33 -48.55 10.09
N ASN A 204 20.74 -48.13 11.30
CA ASN A 204 19.80 -47.86 12.39
C ASN A 204 18.96 -46.61 12.11
N ILE A 205 17.65 -46.72 12.31
CA ILE A 205 16.67 -45.66 12.07
C ILE A 205 16.96 -44.39 12.89
N LYS A 206 17.60 -44.53 14.05
CA LYS A 206 18.08 -43.43 14.89
C LYS A 206 19.00 -42.47 14.12
N ASN A 207 19.84 -43.00 13.22
CA ASN A 207 20.77 -42.21 12.42
C ASN A 207 20.05 -41.37 11.35
N PHE A 208 18.92 -41.87 10.84
CA PHE A 208 18.11 -41.12 9.87
C PHE A 208 17.42 -39.91 10.52
N GLY A 209 17.06 -39.98 11.81
CA GLY A 209 16.48 -38.84 12.53
C GLY A 209 17.37 -37.58 12.51
N LYS A 210 18.70 -37.76 12.45
CA LYS A 210 19.65 -36.66 12.27
C LYS A 210 19.55 -36.03 10.87
N VAL A 211 19.38 -36.86 9.84
CA VAL A 211 19.22 -36.41 8.44
C VAL A 211 17.97 -35.54 8.30
N GLY A 212 16.83 -35.97 8.87
CA GLY A 212 15.59 -35.19 8.85
C GLY A 212 15.72 -33.86 9.57
N ALA A 213 16.37 -33.84 10.74
CA ALA A 213 16.62 -32.63 11.50
C ALA A 213 17.57 -31.66 10.79
N ASP A 214 18.64 -32.16 10.16
CA ASP A 214 19.62 -31.34 9.43
C ASP A 214 18.98 -30.69 8.21
N VAL A 215 18.19 -31.44 7.43
CA VAL A 215 17.44 -30.92 6.26
C VAL A 215 16.39 -29.90 6.69
N TYR A 216 15.68 -30.16 7.78
CA TYR A 216 14.74 -29.21 8.37
C TYR A 216 15.43 -27.90 8.74
N ASN A 217 16.53 -27.96 9.50
CA ASN A 217 17.24 -26.77 9.97
C ASN A 217 17.82 -25.96 8.80
N ALA A 218 18.37 -26.63 7.79
CA ALA A 218 18.86 -25.98 6.58
C ALA A 218 17.73 -25.29 5.80
N THR A 219 16.62 -26.00 5.57
CA THR A 219 15.46 -25.48 4.83
C THR A 219 14.79 -24.34 5.59
N TYR A 220 14.60 -24.48 6.90
CA TYR A 220 14.02 -23.46 7.77
C TYR A 220 14.87 -22.18 7.73
N THR A 221 16.19 -22.30 7.88
CA THR A 221 17.10 -21.15 7.87
C THR A 221 17.08 -20.44 6.52
N SER A 222 17.09 -21.19 5.42
CA SER A 222 17.01 -20.64 4.06
C SER A 222 15.67 -19.94 3.80
N GLN A 223 14.55 -20.60 4.13
CA GLN A 223 13.21 -20.09 3.80
C GLN A 223 12.74 -18.98 4.73
N LYS A 224 13.15 -19.00 6.00
CA LYS A 224 12.78 -17.95 6.95
C LYS A 224 13.25 -16.59 6.49
N GLY A 225 14.54 -16.48 6.10
CA GLY A 225 15.11 -15.20 5.66
C GLY A 225 14.44 -14.66 4.39
N THR A 226 14.17 -15.53 3.41
CA THR A 226 13.54 -15.14 2.13
C THR A 226 12.09 -14.72 2.33
N LEU A 227 11.30 -15.50 3.10
CA LEU A 227 9.89 -15.21 3.36
C LEU A 227 9.71 -13.99 4.26
N GLU A 228 10.54 -13.81 5.29
CA GLU A 228 10.51 -12.62 6.13
C GLU A 228 10.81 -11.37 5.29
N ALA A 229 11.86 -11.40 4.46
CA ALA A 229 12.19 -10.28 3.59
C ALA A 229 11.07 -9.97 2.59
N ALA A 230 10.47 -10.98 1.97
CA ALA A 230 9.37 -10.80 1.02
C ALA A 230 8.13 -10.21 1.67
N LYS A 231 7.65 -10.78 2.79
CA LYS A 231 6.42 -10.32 3.46
C LYS A 231 6.60 -8.97 4.13
N VAL A 232 7.73 -8.73 4.81
CA VAL A 232 8.04 -7.40 5.38
C VAL A 232 8.25 -6.37 4.27
N GLY A 233 8.88 -6.76 3.16
CA GLY A 233 9.04 -5.92 1.97
C GLY A 233 7.70 -5.47 1.39
N ALA A 234 6.71 -6.36 1.30
CA ALA A 234 5.36 -6.02 0.86
C ALA A 234 4.69 -5.00 1.80
N VAL A 235 4.78 -5.21 3.12
CA VAL A 235 4.26 -4.23 4.11
C VAL A 235 4.95 -2.88 3.96
N LYS A 236 6.29 -2.86 3.84
CA LYS A 236 7.05 -1.61 3.66
C LYS A 236 6.68 -0.88 2.37
N ALA A 237 6.45 -1.61 1.27
CA ALA A 237 6.02 -1.02 0.00
C ALA A 237 4.64 -0.37 0.12
N THR A 238 3.68 -1.04 0.76
CA THR A 238 2.35 -0.47 1.01
C THR A 238 2.42 0.77 1.91
N TYR A 239 3.17 0.71 3.01
CA TYR A 239 3.40 1.87 3.89
C TYR A 239 4.04 3.04 3.14
N GLY A 240 5.06 2.78 2.31
CA GLY A 240 5.70 3.79 1.48
C GLY A 240 4.74 4.46 0.50
N SER A 241 3.76 3.73 -0.04
CA SER A 241 2.74 4.32 -0.91
C SER A 241 1.82 5.32 -0.18
N TYR A 242 1.44 4.99 1.06
CA TYR A 242 0.64 5.89 1.91
C TYR A 242 1.44 7.13 2.33
N GLU A 243 2.71 6.96 2.69
CA GLU A 243 3.61 8.09 3.02
C GLU A 243 3.74 9.07 1.85
N VAL A 244 3.93 8.57 0.62
CA VAL A 244 3.99 9.42 -0.59
C VAL A 244 2.67 10.17 -0.81
N ALA A 245 1.53 9.50 -0.64
CA ALA A 245 0.22 10.13 -0.77
C ALA A 245 -0.01 11.23 0.28
N ILE A 246 0.41 11.00 1.53
CA ILE A 246 0.33 11.98 2.61
C ILE A 246 1.22 13.19 2.28
N ILE A 247 2.47 12.98 1.89
CA ILE A 247 3.39 14.06 1.51
C ILE A 247 2.80 14.89 0.37
N ALA A 248 2.25 14.25 -0.66
CA ALA A 248 1.62 14.94 -1.79
C ALA A 248 0.43 15.82 -1.34
N SER A 249 -0.40 15.33 -0.42
CA SER A 249 -1.52 16.09 0.14
C SER A 249 -1.04 17.33 0.93
N ILE A 250 0.02 17.19 1.74
CA ILE A 250 0.60 18.30 2.51
C ILE A 250 1.16 19.36 1.56
N VAL A 251 1.89 18.95 0.53
CA VAL A 251 2.43 19.86 -0.49
C VAL A 251 1.31 20.63 -1.20
N ALA A 252 0.21 19.95 -1.56
CA ALA A 252 -0.94 20.60 -2.18
C ALA A 252 -1.58 21.68 -1.27
N ILE A 253 -1.75 21.38 0.03
CA ILE A 253 -2.29 22.34 1.01
C ILE A 253 -1.36 23.56 1.12
N VAL A 254 -0.04 23.36 1.22
CA VAL A 254 0.94 24.45 1.31
C VAL A 254 0.89 25.36 0.08
N VAL A 255 0.76 24.80 -1.12
CA VAL A 255 0.63 25.57 -2.36
C VAL A 255 -0.64 26.43 -2.35
N ILE A 256 -1.78 25.88 -1.92
CA ILE A 256 -3.04 26.64 -1.81
C ILE A 256 -2.89 27.80 -0.83
N VAL A 257 -2.29 27.56 0.34
CA VAL A 257 -2.04 28.60 1.35
C VAL A 257 -1.12 29.70 0.79
N LEU A 258 -0.05 29.35 0.07
CA LEU A 258 0.84 30.32 -0.55
C LEU A 258 0.11 31.20 -1.57
N ILE A 259 -0.75 30.62 -2.41
CA ILE A 259 -1.55 31.38 -3.39
C ILE A 259 -2.49 32.36 -2.66
N MET A 260 -3.17 31.91 -1.61
CA MET A 260 -4.05 32.76 -0.79
C MET A 260 -3.29 33.93 -0.16
N VAL A 261 -2.07 33.69 0.35
CA VAL A 261 -1.21 34.74 0.91
C VAL A 261 -0.77 35.74 -0.17
N ILE A 262 -0.39 35.28 -1.36
CA ILE A 262 0.00 36.16 -2.48
C ILE A 262 -1.18 37.04 -2.89
N ILE A 263 -2.37 36.46 -3.10
CA ILE A 263 -3.58 37.19 -3.45
C ILE A 263 -3.91 38.21 -2.34
N TYR A 264 -3.84 37.79 -1.08
CA TYR A 264 -4.05 38.67 0.07
C TYR A 264 -3.09 39.86 0.08
N LEU A 265 -1.78 39.63 -0.15
CA LEU A 265 -0.79 40.69 -0.21
C LEU A 265 -1.05 41.68 -1.36
N ILE A 266 -1.45 41.18 -2.54
CA ILE A 266 -1.82 42.03 -3.69
C ILE A 266 -3.04 42.88 -3.36
N LEU A 267 -4.09 42.28 -2.79
CA LEU A 267 -5.31 42.98 -2.39
C LEU A 267 -5.03 44.03 -1.31
N ARG A 268 -4.21 43.70 -0.32
CA ARG A 268 -3.78 44.61 0.76
C ARG A 268 -2.97 45.77 0.20
N TYR A 269 -2.04 45.51 -0.71
CA TYR A 269 -1.27 46.54 -1.38
C TYR A 269 -2.16 47.50 -2.17
N ARG A 270 -3.13 46.96 -2.94
CA ARG A 270 -4.12 47.76 -3.68
C ARG A 270 -4.97 48.63 -2.75
N ARG A 271 -5.46 48.11 -1.62
CA ARG A 271 -6.21 48.90 -0.62
C ARG A 271 -5.38 50.05 -0.07
N LYS A 272 -4.13 49.80 0.37
CA LYS A 272 -3.23 50.86 0.88
C LYS A 272 -2.97 51.96 -0.15
N LYS A 273 -2.71 51.60 -1.42
CA LYS A 273 -2.50 52.59 -2.48
C LYS A 273 -3.74 53.44 -2.73
N LYS A 274 -4.94 52.84 -2.71
CA LYS A 274 -6.22 53.56 -2.86
C LYS A 274 -6.42 54.58 -1.73
N MET A 275 -6.11 54.21 -0.48
CA MET A 275 -6.24 55.11 0.68
C MET A 275 -5.25 56.28 0.63
N LYS A 276 -3.99 56.05 0.23
CA LYS A 276 -3.00 57.13 0.06
C LYS A 276 -3.43 58.16 -0.98
N LYS A 277 -3.98 57.70 -2.12
CA LYS A 277 -4.51 58.61 -3.15
C LYS A 277 -5.68 59.45 -2.62
N LYS A 278 -6.61 58.85 -1.87
CA LYS A 278 -7.75 59.57 -1.29
C LYS A 278 -7.32 60.69 -0.33
N LEU A 279 -6.31 60.44 0.52
CA LEU A 279 -5.77 61.44 1.43
C LEU A 279 -5.16 62.64 0.70
N GLN A 280 -4.50 62.42 -0.44
CA GLN A 280 -3.96 63.53 -1.26
C GLN A 280 -5.07 64.39 -1.88
N TYR A 281 -6.14 63.76 -2.38
CA TYR A 281 -7.28 64.51 -2.93
C TYR A 281 -8.03 65.33 -1.88
N ILE A 282 -8.19 64.81 -0.65
CA ILE A 282 -8.84 65.57 0.44
C ILE A 282 -8.04 66.82 0.77
N LYS A 283 -6.71 66.71 0.87
CA LYS A 283 -5.84 67.86 1.16
C LYS A 283 -5.91 68.96 0.10
N LEU A 284 -6.04 68.61 -1.17
CA LEU A 284 -6.14 69.58 -2.27
C LEU A 284 -7.49 70.31 -2.32
N LEU A 285 -8.51 69.83 -1.61
CA LEU A 285 -9.84 70.46 -1.55
C LEU A 285 -10.02 71.39 -0.34
N GLU A 286 -9.12 71.32 0.64
CA GLU A 286 -9.12 72.18 1.84
C GLU A 286 -8.27 73.44 1.67
N GLU A 287 -7.43 73.52 0.63
CA GLU A 287 -6.76 74.75 0.16
C GLU A 287 -7.62 75.50 -0.85
#